data_AF-A0A3D1QXS2-F1
#
_entry.id   AF-A0A3D1QXS2-F1
#
_cell.length_a   1.000
_cell.length_b   1.000
_cell.length_c   1.000
_cell.angle_alpha   90.00
_cell.angle_beta   90.00
_cell.angle_gamma   90.00
#
_symmetry.space_group_name_H-M   'P 1'
#
loop_
_entity.id
_entity.type
_entity.pdbx_description
1 polymer ?
#
loop_
_entity_poly.entity_id
_entity_poly.type
_entity_poly.pdbx_seq_one_letter_code
_entity_poly.pdbx_strand_id
1 'polypeptide(L)' 'MADTSKPVYKLEIGDPAPDFTLIGTEGGAGRGKGYREYKLSEWRGKNVVLAFVPAAFTPV' A
#
# COMPACT_ATOMS: atom_id res chain seq x y z
N MET A 1 12.06 -12.84 15.54
CA MET A 1 12.43 -11.40 15.41
C MET A 1 12.67 -11.15 13.94
N ALA A 2 12.08 -10.10 13.37
CA ALA A 2 12.22 -9.82 11.95
C ALA A 2 13.65 -9.40 11.62
N ASP A 3 14.21 -9.99 10.56
CA ASP A 3 15.56 -9.72 10.11
C ASP A 3 15.58 -8.47 9.22
N THR A 4 16.11 -7.37 9.75
CA THR A 4 16.22 -6.08 9.04
C THR A 4 17.22 -6.09 7.89
N SER A 5 17.95 -7.19 7.68
CA SER A 5 18.87 -7.36 6.55
C SER A 5 18.21 -7.92 5.29
N LYS A 6 16.96 -8.40 5.36
CA LYS A 6 16.28 -8.97 4.21
C LYS A 6 15.93 -7.88 3.17
N PRO A 7 16.19 -8.13 1.88
CA PRO A 7 15.86 -7.16 0.86
C PRO A 7 14.33 -7.05 0.71
N VAL A 8 13.84 -5.81 0.65
CA VAL A 8 12.42 -5.43 0.71
C VAL A 8 11.54 -6.08 -0.37
N TYR A 9 12.12 -6.62 -1.45
CA TYR A 9 11.39 -7.27 -2.55
C TYR A 9 10.82 -8.65 -2.20
N LYS A 10 11.24 -9.27 -1.09
CA LYS A 10 10.74 -10.58 -0.65
C LYS A 10 10.16 -10.47 0.75
N LEU A 11 8.83 -10.49 0.84
CA LEU A 11 8.07 -10.41 2.09
C LEU A 11 7.70 -11.79 2.59
N GLU A 12 7.81 -12.01 3.90
CA GLU A 12 7.39 -13.24 4.57
C GLU A 12 6.38 -12.93 5.69
N ILE A 13 5.61 -13.94 6.10
CA ILE A 13 4.63 -13.79 7.17
C ILE A 13 5.37 -13.51 8.49
N GLY A 14 4.91 -12.49 9.21
CA GLY A 14 5.52 -12.04 10.47
C GLY A 14 6.54 -10.92 10.30
N ASP A 15 6.96 -10.62 9.07
CA ASP A 15 7.76 -9.42 8.80
C ASP A 15 6.91 -8.15 9.01
N PRO A 16 7.50 -7.07 9.55
CA PRO A 16 6.88 -5.77 9.53
C PRO A 16 6.62 -5.35 8.07
N ALA A 17 5.37 -4.99 7.76
CA ALA A 17 5.05 -4.42 6.46
C ALA A 17 5.94 -3.18 6.19
N PRO A 18 6.65 -3.12 5.05
CA PRO A 18 7.47 -1.98 4.69
C PRO A 18 6.61 -0.72 4.57
N ASP A 19 7.10 0.37 5.11
CA ASP A 19 6.42 1.65 4.97
C ASP A 19 6.64 2.22 3.57
N PHE A 20 5.61 2.85 3.02
CA PHE A 20 5.65 3.47 1.70
C PHE A 20 4.64 4.59 1.61
N THR A 21 4.85 5.49 0.65
CA THR A 21 3.92 6.56 0.29
C THR A 21 3.43 6.36 -1.14
N LEU A 22 2.12 6.39 -1.36
CA LEU A 22 1.50 6.31 -2.69
C LEU A 22 0.66 7.55 -2.95
N ILE A 23 0.66 8.01 -4.20
CA ILE A 23 -0.30 9.01 -4.68
C ILE A 23 -1.60 8.26 -5.00
N GLY A 24 -2.70 8.68 -4.36
CA GLY A 24 -4.03 8.13 -4.58
C GLY A 24 -5.03 9.20 -5.01
N THR A 25 -6.18 8.78 -5.53
CA THR A 25 -7.29 9.67 -5.86
C THR A 25 -8.04 10.07 -4.59
N GLU A 26 -8.07 11.36 -4.28
CA GLU A 26 -8.85 11.87 -3.17
C GLU A 26 -10.35 11.83 -3.50
N GLY A 27 -11.17 11.26 -2.61
CA GLY A 27 -12.62 11.12 -2.80
C GLY A 27 -13.08 9.90 -3.61
N GLY A 28 -12.15 9.07 -4.10
CA GLY A 28 -12.42 7.82 -4.81
C GLY A 28 -12.42 7.94 -6.35
N ALA A 29 -12.26 6.80 -7.02
CA ALA A 29 -12.22 6.72 -8.48
C ALA A 29 -13.49 7.33 -9.11
N GLY A 30 -13.32 8.37 -9.93
CA GLY A 30 -14.42 9.05 -10.64
C GLY A 30 -15.17 10.14 -9.87
N ARG A 31 -14.87 10.37 -8.58
CA ARG A 31 -15.49 11.45 -7.78
C ARG A 31 -14.56 12.65 -7.56
N GLY A 32 -13.70 12.90 -8.56
CA GLY A 32 -12.62 13.88 -8.62
C GLY A 32 -12.65 14.96 -7.55
N LYS A 33 -11.88 14.76 -6.48
CA LYS A 33 -11.52 15.84 -5.54
C LYS A 33 -10.05 16.23 -5.61
N GLY A 34 -9.22 15.46 -6.33
CA GLY A 34 -7.79 15.73 -6.51
C GLY A 34 -6.94 14.48 -6.27
N TYR A 35 -5.66 14.69 -6.04
CA TYR A 35 -4.71 13.66 -5.61
C TYR A 35 -4.31 13.93 -4.16
N ARG A 36 -4.17 12.85 -3.38
CA ARG A 36 -3.61 12.89 -2.03
C ARG A 36 -2.50 11.85 -1.90
N GLU A 37 -1.46 12.18 -1.15
CA GLU A 37 -0.48 11.21 -0.69
C GLU A 37 -1.01 10.40 0.49
N TYR A 38 -0.83 9.08 0.43
CA TYR A 38 -1.19 8.14 1.48
C TYR A 38 0.06 7.41 1.93
N LYS A 39 0.38 7.50 3.22
CA LYS A 39 1.47 6.75 3.83
C LYS A 39 0.94 5.54 4.60
N LEU A 40 1.53 4.35 4.42
CA LEU A 40 1.03 3.13 5.07
C LEU A 40 1.03 3.27 6.61
N SER A 41 2.03 3.93 7.18
CA SER A 41 2.11 4.18 8.62
C SER A 41 0.92 4.94 9.22
N GLU A 42 0.17 5.72 8.43
CA GLU A 42 -1.04 6.43 8.89
C GLU A 42 -2.14 5.48 9.38
N TRP A 43 -2.09 4.22 8.96
CA TRP A 43 -3.13 3.22 9.20
C TRP A 43 -2.81 2.25 10.34
N ARG A 44 -1.73 2.49 11.11
CA ARG A 44 -1.37 1.68 12.28
C ARG A 44 -2.52 1.64 13.30
N GLY A 45 -2.63 0.51 14.01
CA GLY A 45 -3.72 0.26 14.97
C GLY A 45 -5.01 -0.28 14.34
N LYS A 46 -5.02 -0.51 13.01
CA LYS A 46 -6.13 -1.14 12.27
C LYS A 46 -5.63 -2.37 11.52
N ASN A 47 -6.54 -3.29 11.23
CA ASN A 47 -6.31 -4.34 10.25
C ASN A 47 -6.46 -3.73 8.85
N VAL A 48 -5.42 -3.85 8.03
CA VAL A 48 -5.36 -3.26 6.68
C VAL A 48 -5.09 -4.37 5.69
N VAL A 49 -5.87 -4.40 4.60
CA VAL A 49 -5.66 -5.29 3.47
C VAL A 49 -5.10 -4.46 2.31
N LEU A 50 -3.99 -4.93 1.74
CA LEU A 50 -3.34 -4.31 0.58
C LEU A 50 -3.47 -5.25 -0.62
N ALA A 51 -3.89 -4.73 -1.76
CA ALA A 51 -3.97 -5.46 -3.02
C ALA A 51 -3.24 -4.66 -4.10
N PHE A 52 -2.20 -5.26 -4.68
CA PHE A 52 -1.48 -4.71 -5.83
C PHE A 52 -1.95 -5.45 -7.08
N VAL A 53 -2.41 -4.70 -8.08
CA VAL A 53 -2.87 -5.22 -9.37
C VAL A 53 -1.99 -4.65 -10.49
N PRO A 54 -1.81 -5.35 -11.63
CA PRO A 54 -0.89 -4.92 -12.68
C PRO A 54 -1.20 -3.52 -13.22
N ALA A 55 -2.46 -3.25 -13.54
CA ALA A 55 -2.94 -1.95 -13.98
C ALA A 55 -4.47 -1.86 -13.86
N ALA A 56 -4.97 -0.62 -13.89
CA ALA A 56 -6.41 -0.37 -14.00
C ALA A 56 -6.89 -0.66 -15.43
N PHE A 57 -8.16 -1.09 -15.57
CA PHE A 57 -8.83 -1.34 -16.85
C PHE A 57 -8.17 -2.38 -17.77
N THR A 58 -7.33 -3.28 -17.23
CA THR A 58 -6.81 -4.42 -18.00
C THR A 58 -7.78 -5.58 -17.98
N PRO A 59 -7.89 -6.36 -19.08
CA PRO A 59 -8.61 -7.62 -19.07
C PRO A 59 -7.99 -8.58 -18.04
N VAL A 60 -8.85 -9.45 -17.49
CA VAL A 60 -8.44 -10.61 -16.68
C VAL A 60 -8.03 -11.77 -17.57
#